data_AF-A0A8T7FWS5-F1
#
_entry.id   AF-A0A8T7FWS5-F1
#
_cell.length_a   1.000
_cell.length_b   1.000
_cell.length_c   1.000
_cell.angle_alpha   90.00
_cell.angle_beta   90.00
_cell.angle_gamma   90.00
#
_symmetry.space_group_name_H-M   'P 1'
#
loop_
_entity.id
_entity.type
_entity.pdbx_description
1 polymer ?
#
loop_
_entity_poly.entity_id
_entity_poly.type
_entity_poly.pdbx_seq_one_letter_code
_entity_poly.pdbx_strand_id
1 'polypeptide(L)'
;MAAKKKKDGLNAGDGSIVIGGNVERSNIVMGDNNVVTNQSIQLAPLFKVIFEAVEKQSNLSPAEKEDVKAELQEVQTALEESEPDETFLARRFRNIKRMAPEIVEVAFETLKNPIGGVAEVVKRIAKKMAEEANAK
;
A
#
# COMPACT_ATOMS: atom_id res chain seq x y z
N MET A 1 -37.99 45.88 18.63
CA MET A 1 -38.27 44.49 18.16
C MET A 1 -37.02 43.66 18.43
N ALA A 2 -37.16 42.56 19.16
CA ALA A 2 -36.06 41.81 19.78
C ALA A 2 -35.32 40.89 18.80
N ALA A 3 -33.98 40.92 18.84
CA ALA A 3 -33.10 40.01 18.10
C ALA A 3 -33.14 38.60 18.73
N LYS A 4 -33.91 37.69 18.13
CA LYS A 4 -33.94 36.27 18.50
C LYS A 4 -32.71 35.58 17.92
N LYS A 5 -31.64 35.42 18.72
CA LYS A 5 -30.54 34.48 18.40
C LYS A 5 -31.14 33.07 18.36
N LYS A 6 -31.15 32.43 17.18
CA LYS A 6 -31.42 30.99 17.05
C LYS A 6 -30.35 30.22 17.83
N LYS A 7 -30.76 29.45 18.84
CA LYS A 7 -29.95 28.37 19.41
C LYS A 7 -30.06 27.20 18.44
N ASP A 8 -29.01 26.93 17.66
CA ASP A 8 -28.85 25.62 17.00
C ASP A 8 -28.54 24.59 18.07
N GLY A 9 -29.60 24.02 18.65
CA GLY A 9 -29.49 22.92 19.59
C GLY A 9 -29.18 21.64 18.84
N LEU A 10 -27.90 21.30 18.72
CA LEU A 10 -27.48 19.96 18.32
C LEU A 10 -27.96 18.98 19.41
N ASN A 11 -28.86 18.06 19.05
CA ASN A 11 -29.44 17.10 19.98
C ASN A 11 -28.95 15.70 19.58
N ALA A 12 -28.24 15.03 20.50
CA ALA A 12 -27.66 13.71 20.30
C ALA A 12 -28.36 12.71 21.24
N GLY A 13 -28.85 11.59 20.69
CA GLY A 13 -29.33 10.44 21.44
C GLY A 13 -28.25 9.36 21.60
N ASP A 14 -28.56 8.27 22.32
CA ASP A 14 -27.66 7.13 22.47
C ASP A 14 -27.34 6.50 21.10
N GLY A 15 -26.05 6.37 20.79
CA GLY A 15 -25.60 5.85 19.50
C GLY A 15 -25.79 6.81 18.32
N SER A 16 -25.74 8.14 18.53
CA SER A 16 -25.75 9.12 17.43
C SER A 16 -24.43 9.91 17.28
N ILE A 17 -24.07 10.21 16.02
CA ILE A 17 -23.04 11.21 15.67
C ILE A 17 -23.76 12.46 15.19
N VAL A 18 -23.47 13.61 15.83
CA VAL A 18 -24.04 14.90 15.45
C VAL A 18 -22.91 15.85 15.07
N ILE A 19 -22.92 16.33 13.82
CA ILE A 19 -21.87 17.20 13.29
C ILE A 19 -22.48 18.53 12.86
N GLY A 20 -22.14 19.59 13.60
CA GLY A 20 -22.62 20.95 13.36
C GLY A 20 -21.77 21.76 12.39
N GLY A 21 -21.27 21.15 11.31
CA GLY A 21 -20.34 21.81 10.37
C GLY A 21 -20.22 21.08 9.03
N ASN A 22 -19.45 21.65 8.09
CA ASN A 22 -19.18 21.03 6.79
C ASN A 22 -18.21 19.84 6.97
N VAL A 23 -18.56 18.71 6.38
CA VAL A 23 -17.81 17.44 6.44
C VAL A 23 -17.25 17.02 5.07
N GLU A 24 -17.18 17.94 4.11
CA GLU A 24 -16.55 17.68 2.82
C GLU A 24 -15.14 17.10 3.00
N ARG A 25 -14.89 15.93 2.39
CA ARG A 25 -13.67 15.10 2.49
C ARG A 25 -13.41 14.39 3.83
N SER A 26 -14.39 14.27 4.71
CA SER A 26 -14.26 13.46 5.93
C SER A 26 -14.85 12.07 5.76
N ASN A 27 -14.28 11.08 6.45
CA ASN A 27 -14.87 9.76 6.59
C ASN A 27 -15.40 9.60 8.02
N ILE A 28 -16.72 9.56 8.18
CA ILE A 28 -17.40 9.47 9.48
C ILE A 28 -17.90 8.05 9.63
N VAL A 29 -17.43 7.37 10.67
CA VAL A 29 -17.60 5.93 10.83
C VAL A 29 -18.11 5.64 12.24
N MET A 30 -19.22 4.91 12.34
CA MET A 30 -19.94 4.66 13.60
C MET A 30 -20.24 3.17 13.78
N GLY A 31 -20.13 2.65 15.01
CA GLY A 31 -20.37 1.24 15.36
C GLY A 31 -19.08 0.42 15.56
N ASP A 32 -19.25 -0.88 15.80
CA ASP A 32 -18.15 -1.83 16.04
C ASP A 32 -17.75 -2.59 14.77
N ASN A 33 -16.49 -3.03 14.65
CA ASN A 33 -15.91 -3.73 13.49
C ASN A 33 -15.85 -2.93 12.18
N ASN A 34 -15.74 -1.61 12.26
CA ASN A 34 -15.59 -0.80 11.08
C ASN A 34 -14.21 -0.99 10.42
N VAL A 35 -14.21 -1.44 9.16
CA VAL A 35 -13.01 -1.52 8.32
C VAL A 35 -13.04 -0.35 7.35
N VAL A 36 -12.18 0.63 7.59
CA VAL A 36 -12.07 1.84 6.76
C VAL A 36 -11.08 1.59 5.62
N THR A 37 -11.57 1.11 4.48
CA THR A 37 -10.80 0.88 3.25
C THR A 37 -10.73 2.13 2.36
N ASN A 38 -10.61 3.31 2.96
CA ASN A 38 -10.50 4.58 2.22
C ASN A 38 -9.07 5.14 2.25
N GLN A 39 -8.09 4.25 2.12
CA GLN A 39 -6.71 4.60 1.81
C GLN A 39 -6.49 4.23 0.36
N SER A 40 -6.62 5.21 -0.55
CA SER A 40 -6.10 5.06 -1.91
C SER A 40 -4.65 4.60 -1.79
N ILE A 41 -4.38 3.38 -2.21
CA ILE A 41 -3.07 2.74 -2.07
C ILE A 41 -2.05 3.60 -2.82
N GLN A 42 -1.18 4.32 -2.11
CA GLN A 42 -0.21 5.20 -2.74
C GLN A 42 1.08 4.42 -3.04
N LEU A 43 1.04 3.58 -4.07
CA LEU A 43 2.20 2.77 -4.49
C LEU A 43 3.17 3.52 -5.38
N ALA A 44 2.68 4.42 -6.23
CA ALA A 44 3.51 5.21 -7.14
C ALA A 44 4.73 5.89 -6.46
N PRO A 45 4.59 6.60 -5.31
CA PRO A 45 5.75 7.19 -4.65
C PRO A 45 6.72 6.15 -4.08
N LEU A 46 6.23 4.99 -3.63
CA LEU A 46 7.06 3.91 -3.09
C LEU A 46 7.86 3.23 -4.20
N PHE A 47 7.20 2.90 -5.31
CA PHE A 47 7.87 2.30 -6.47
C PHE A 47 8.89 3.25 -7.11
N LYS A 48 8.66 4.56 -7.08
CA LYS A 48 9.67 5.54 -7.52
C LYS A 48 10.99 5.38 -6.75
N VAL A 49 10.95 5.24 -5.43
CA VAL A 49 12.16 5.02 -4.61
C VAL A 49 12.86 3.72 -5.00
N ILE A 50 12.09 2.66 -5.27
CA ILE A 50 12.62 1.36 -5.69
C ILE A 50 13.28 1.47 -7.07
N PHE A 51 12.63 2.11 -8.04
CA PHE A 51 13.19 2.33 -9.37
C PHE A 51 14.47 3.19 -9.33
N GLU A 52 14.52 4.21 -8.49
CA GLU A 52 15.74 5.00 -8.27
C GLU A 52 16.86 4.16 -7.64
N ALA A 53 16.54 3.18 -6.78
CA ALA A 53 17.52 2.25 -6.24
C ALA A 53 18.11 1.35 -7.35
N VAL A 54 17.28 0.84 -8.27
CA VAL A 54 17.72 0.06 -9.44
C VAL A 54 18.68 0.87 -10.32
N GLU A 55 18.34 2.13 -10.58
CA GLU A 55 19.17 3.03 -11.40
C GLU A 55 20.55 3.26 -10.78
N LYS A 56 20.59 3.50 -9.46
CA LYS A 56 21.83 3.74 -8.70
C LYS A 56 22.71 2.51 -8.56
N GLN A 57 22.15 1.32 -8.77
CA GLN A 57 22.88 0.08 -8.66
C GLN A 57 23.90 -0.03 -9.81
N SER A 58 25.19 0.02 -9.47
CA SER A 58 26.27 0.00 -10.46
C SER A 58 26.65 -1.42 -10.90
N ASN A 59 26.19 -2.43 -10.16
CA ASN A 59 26.50 -3.84 -10.40
C ASN A 59 25.61 -4.50 -11.46
N LEU A 60 24.55 -3.84 -11.91
CA LEU A 60 23.64 -4.34 -12.95
C LEU A 60 24.01 -3.76 -14.31
N SER A 61 24.06 -4.62 -15.31
CA SER A 61 24.15 -4.22 -16.72
C SER A 61 22.89 -3.45 -17.14
N PRO A 62 22.93 -2.61 -18.18
CA PRO A 62 21.75 -1.89 -18.66
C PRO A 62 20.57 -2.82 -18.98
N ALA A 63 20.82 -3.98 -19.59
CA ALA A 63 19.81 -4.99 -19.88
C ALA A 63 19.17 -5.55 -18.59
N GLU A 64 19.99 -5.88 -17.59
CA GLU A 64 19.50 -6.40 -16.30
C GLU A 64 18.67 -5.36 -15.53
N LYS A 65 19.02 -4.07 -15.66
CA LYS A 65 18.21 -2.98 -15.11
C LYS A 65 16.85 -2.89 -15.78
N GLU A 66 16.79 -3.03 -17.10
CA GLU A 66 15.52 -3.05 -17.83
C GLU A 66 14.66 -4.25 -17.42
N ASP A 67 15.25 -5.44 -17.30
CA ASP A 67 14.54 -6.65 -16.85
C ASP A 67 14.00 -6.47 -15.43
N VAL A 68 14.82 -5.98 -14.49
CA VAL A 68 14.38 -5.72 -13.10
C VAL A 68 13.27 -4.67 -13.06
N LYS A 69 13.35 -3.61 -13.87
CA LYS A 69 12.30 -2.59 -13.95
C LYS A 69 11.00 -3.16 -14.49
N ALA A 70 11.05 -4.01 -15.53
CA ALA A 70 9.88 -4.66 -16.09
C ALA A 70 9.17 -5.53 -15.05
N GLU A 71 9.92 -6.35 -14.32
CA GLU A 71 9.36 -7.18 -13.24
C GLU A 71 8.75 -6.32 -12.12
N LEU A 72 9.41 -5.21 -11.72
CA LEU A 72 8.88 -4.28 -10.72
C LEU A 72 7.59 -3.58 -11.19
N GLN A 73 7.47 -3.26 -12.47
CA GLN A 73 6.25 -2.66 -13.02
C GLN A 73 5.07 -3.63 -12.98
N GLU A 74 5.30 -4.91 -13.25
CA GLU A 74 4.28 -5.95 -13.07
C GLU A 74 3.88 -6.12 -11.61
N VAL A 75 4.84 -6.09 -10.68
CA VAL A 75 4.56 -6.11 -9.23
C VAL A 75 3.73 -4.91 -8.81
N GLN A 76 4.06 -3.71 -9.29
CA GLN A 76 3.28 -2.51 -9.00
C GLN A 76 1.83 -2.69 -9.44
N THR A 77 1.64 -3.12 -10.69
CA THR A 77 0.30 -3.30 -11.28
C THR A 77 -0.52 -4.31 -10.48
N ALA A 78 0.08 -5.46 -10.16
CA ALA A 78 -0.59 -6.50 -9.36
C ALA A 78 -0.89 -6.05 -7.93
N LEU A 79 -0.09 -5.18 -7.32
CA LEU A 79 -0.36 -4.61 -5.98
C LEU A 79 -1.42 -3.49 -6.00
N GLU A 80 -1.68 -2.87 -7.16
CA GLU A 80 -2.77 -1.90 -7.35
C GLU A 80 -4.14 -2.60 -7.50
N GLU A 81 -4.16 -3.91 -7.78
CA GLU A 81 -5.38 -4.70 -7.81
C GLU A 81 -6.03 -4.80 -6.43
N SER A 82 -7.36 -4.95 -6.40
CA SER A 82 -8.10 -5.10 -5.14
C SER A 82 -7.77 -6.41 -4.40
N GLU A 83 -7.42 -7.45 -5.15
CA GLU A 83 -7.03 -8.77 -4.63
C GLU A 83 -5.73 -9.23 -5.29
N PRO A 84 -4.56 -8.73 -4.82
CA PRO A 84 -3.26 -9.07 -5.39
C PRO A 84 -2.97 -10.58 -5.30
N ASP A 85 -2.59 -11.20 -6.43
CA ASP A 85 -2.14 -12.60 -6.44
C ASP A 85 -0.75 -12.73 -5.81
N GLU A 86 -0.75 -13.16 -4.54
CA GLU A 86 0.48 -13.39 -3.75
C GLU A 86 1.44 -14.39 -4.41
N THR A 87 0.93 -15.38 -5.16
CA THR A 87 1.76 -16.40 -5.83
C THR A 87 2.48 -15.81 -7.03
N PHE A 88 1.76 -15.02 -7.82
CA PHE A 88 2.33 -14.25 -8.92
C PHE A 88 3.40 -13.28 -8.40
N LEU A 89 3.08 -12.50 -7.38
CA LEU A 89 3.99 -11.53 -6.77
C LEU A 89 5.24 -12.22 -6.19
N ALA A 90 5.08 -13.34 -5.48
CA ALA A 90 6.21 -14.12 -4.97
C ALA A 90 7.14 -14.61 -6.08
N ARG A 91 6.59 -15.03 -7.23
CA ARG A 91 7.39 -15.42 -8.41
C ARG A 91 8.18 -14.24 -8.97
N ARG A 92 7.54 -13.07 -9.12
CA ARG A 92 8.18 -11.85 -9.61
C ARG A 92 9.31 -11.39 -8.68
N PHE A 93 9.05 -11.28 -7.37
CA PHE A 93 10.09 -10.95 -6.39
C PHE A 93 11.24 -11.96 -6.37
N ARG A 94 10.97 -13.25 -6.63
CA ARG A 94 12.02 -14.27 -6.74
C ARG A 94 12.89 -14.08 -7.99
N ASN A 95 12.29 -13.72 -9.12
CA ASN A 95 13.03 -13.38 -10.35
C ASN A 95 13.91 -12.16 -10.11
N ILE A 96 13.35 -11.10 -9.54
CA ILE A 96 14.10 -9.90 -9.16
C ILE A 96 15.24 -10.28 -8.18
N LYS A 97 14.99 -11.16 -7.21
CA LYS A 97 16.03 -11.60 -6.25
C LYS A 97 17.22 -12.29 -6.91
N ARG A 98 16.99 -13.00 -8.02
CA ARG A 98 18.06 -13.68 -8.78
C ARG A 98 18.93 -12.70 -9.54
N MET A 99 18.36 -11.61 -10.02
CA MET A 99 19.07 -10.57 -10.79
C MET A 99 19.68 -9.52 -9.85
N ALA A 100 18.90 -9.04 -8.89
CA ALA A 100 19.19 -7.91 -8.01
C ALA A 100 18.66 -8.17 -6.59
N PRO A 101 19.34 -8.98 -5.78
CA PRO A 101 18.90 -9.33 -4.42
C PRO A 101 18.73 -8.11 -3.52
N GLU A 102 19.62 -7.12 -3.62
CA GLU A 102 19.56 -5.88 -2.84
C GLU A 102 18.32 -5.02 -3.16
N ILE A 103 17.83 -5.05 -4.39
CA ILE A 103 16.61 -4.33 -4.79
C ILE A 103 15.39 -4.95 -4.15
N VAL A 104 15.37 -6.27 -3.99
CA VAL A 104 14.29 -6.95 -3.30
C VAL A 104 14.22 -6.54 -1.83
N GLU A 105 15.37 -6.38 -1.17
CA GLU A 105 15.42 -5.89 0.22
C GLU A 105 14.88 -4.47 0.32
N VAL A 106 15.34 -3.56 -0.53
CA VAL A 106 14.85 -2.17 -0.59
C VAL A 106 13.35 -2.14 -0.90
N ALA A 107 12.89 -2.97 -1.82
CA ALA A 107 11.46 -3.06 -2.16
C ALA A 107 10.63 -3.54 -0.99
N PHE A 108 11.05 -4.60 -0.29
CA PHE A 108 10.33 -5.07 0.89
C PHE A 108 10.31 -4.04 2.01
N GLU A 109 11.42 -3.36 2.28
CA GLU A 109 11.49 -2.34 3.32
C GLU A 109 10.58 -1.15 2.99
N THR A 110 10.60 -0.72 1.73
CA THR A 110 9.77 0.38 1.22
C THR A 110 8.28 0.02 1.24
N LEU A 111 7.91 -1.18 0.79
CA LEU A 111 6.52 -1.64 0.69
C LEU A 111 5.92 -2.09 2.04
N LYS A 112 6.75 -2.42 3.04
CA LYS A 112 6.30 -2.63 4.42
C LYS A 112 5.84 -1.33 5.09
N ASN A 113 6.11 -0.17 4.50
CA ASN A 113 5.67 1.10 5.03
C ASN A 113 4.13 1.17 5.06
N PRO A 114 3.49 1.43 6.22
CA PRO A 114 2.04 1.47 6.34
C PRO A 114 1.37 2.52 5.44
N ILE A 115 2.11 3.55 5.01
CA ILE A 115 1.64 4.59 4.09
C ILE A 115 1.18 3.99 2.75
N GLY A 116 1.78 2.87 2.34
CA GLY A 116 1.48 2.20 1.08
C GLY A 116 0.27 1.28 1.11
N GLY A 117 -0.36 1.00 2.26
CA GLY A 117 -1.55 0.13 2.34
C GLY A 117 -1.34 -1.36 1.97
N VAL A 118 -0.16 -1.76 1.49
CA VAL A 118 0.16 -3.13 1.05
C VAL A 118 1.02 -3.93 2.03
N ALA A 119 1.31 -3.39 3.22
CA ALA A 119 2.25 -4.00 4.16
C ALA A 119 1.89 -5.45 4.54
N GLU A 120 0.60 -5.78 4.70
CA GLU A 120 0.16 -7.14 5.00
C GLU A 120 0.33 -8.09 3.80
N VAL A 121 -0.02 -7.65 2.60
CA VAL A 121 0.19 -8.42 1.35
C VAL A 121 1.68 -8.74 1.18
N VAL A 122 2.52 -7.73 1.37
CA VAL A 122 3.98 -7.81 1.27
C VAL A 122 4.57 -8.79 2.30
N LYS A 123 4.07 -8.78 3.55
CA LYS A 123 4.47 -9.78 4.56
C LYS A 123 4.11 -11.20 4.13
N ARG A 124 2.92 -11.42 3.57
CA ARG A 124 2.49 -12.74 3.08
C ARG A 124 3.33 -13.22 1.92
N ILE A 125 3.64 -12.35 0.97
CA ILE A 125 4.55 -12.64 -0.14
C ILE A 125 5.93 -13.04 0.38
N ALA A 126 6.50 -12.28 1.33
CA ALA A 126 7.80 -12.60 1.92
C ALA A 126 7.79 -13.97 2.60
N LYS A 127 6.70 -14.29 3.32
CA LYS A 127 6.51 -15.60 3.95
C LYS A 127 6.41 -16.72 2.91
N LYS A 128 5.59 -16.54 1.87
CA LYS A 128 5.47 -17.50 0.75
C LYS A 128 6.82 -17.77 0.09
N MET A 129 7.61 -16.73 -0.18
CA MET A 129 8.94 -16.91 -0.76
C MET A 129 9.87 -17.74 0.12
N ALA A 130 9.75 -17.62 1.45
CA ALA A 130 10.52 -18.43 2.39
C ALA A 130 10.02 -19.88 2.46
N GLU A 131 8.71 -20.09 2.50
CA GLU A 131 8.08 -21.42 2.52
C GLU A 131 8.39 -22.20 1.24
N GLU A 132 8.27 -21.57 0.06
CA GLU A 132 8.62 -22.17 -1.23
C GLU A 132 10.13 -22.31 -1.47
N ALA A 133 10.98 -21.65 -0.69
CA ALA A 133 12.42 -21.90 -0.71
C ALA A 133 12.80 -23.14 0.09
N ASN A 134 11.99 -23.52 1.09
CA ASN A 134 12.21 -24.67 1.96
C ASN A 134 11.45 -25.93 1.52
N ALA A 135 10.46 -25.79 0.63
CA ALA A 135 9.67 -26.89 0.06
C ALA A 135 10.35 -27.58 -1.15
N LYS A 136 11.65 -27.40 -1.34
CA LYS A 136 12.43 -27.96 -2.46
C LYS A 136 13.67 -28.66 -1.93
#